data_AF-A0A950ZEG4-F1
#
_entry.id   AF-A0A950ZEG4-F1
#
_cell.length_a   1.000
_cell.length_b   1.000
_cell.length_c   1.000
_cell.angle_alpha   90.00
_cell.angle_beta   90.00
_cell.angle_gamma   90.00
#
_symmetry.space_group_name_H-M   'P 1'
#
loop_
_entity.id
_entity.type
_entity.pdbx_description
1 polymer ?
#
loop_
_entity_poly.entity_id
_entity_poly.type
_entity_poly.pdbx_seq_one_letter_code
_entity_poly.pdbx_strand_id
1 'polypeptide(L)'
;MHARSFVAAAAMALLAATNAADPVAQEVARWSSVLAQSKGGAWDEVKGGAQPALDRASDALRDGRRLYALQQLASAWPNLGAAAYVAKQPATAMQNLDGLEAEWKRLGPQLQNAPAPKLDDVQPAAVRGLLETAIPQVHELYGASLIYAQNTSPFAGYFYLGQAVAQRDFLAFARRASQPEAKRAPAFRSIAPELDALERELLAAYRPPASIDRHSDFINASSLLKEARELDAAGLRRGALVRYLEAVRRTAQIRATTPLARAEIEQRLRETSARIAAAPNVDHSIARMFVESAQADLARADGGAVASAIASASLPRYFAAIGPAPPVKALPAPRATVTLIRWPYT
;
A
#
# COMPACT_ATOMS: atom_id res chain seq x y z
N MET A 1 -56.93 -20.79 11.52
CA MET A 1 -56.10 -20.14 12.56
C MET A 1 -54.66 -20.69 12.54
N HIS A 2 -53.96 -20.70 11.38
CA HIS A 2 -52.57 -21.23 11.25
C HIS A 2 -51.65 -20.47 10.25
N ALA A 3 -52.09 -19.32 9.71
CA ALA A 3 -51.35 -18.62 8.65
C ALA A 3 -50.28 -17.61 9.15
N ARG A 4 -50.15 -17.39 10.47
CA ARG A 4 -49.26 -16.35 11.03
C ARG A 4 -47.87 -16.83 11.46
N SER A 5 -47.63 -18.14 11.56
CA SER A 5 -46.33 -18.67 12.01
C SER A 5 -45.30 -18.88 10.88
N PHE A 6 -45.71 -18.87 9.61
CA PHE A 6 -44.77 -19.06 8.49
C PHE A 6 -44.03 -17.78 8.06
N VAL A 7 -44.56 -16.59 8.35
CA VAL A 7 -43.94 -15.32 7.95
C VAL A 7 -42.74 -14.95 8.85
N ALA A 8 -42.76 -15.34 10.13
CA ALA A 8 -41.68 -15.04 11.06
C ALA A 8 -40.41 -15.88 10.82
N ALA A 9 -40.56 -17.14 10.37
CA ALA A 9 -39.42 -18.02 10.07
C ALA A 9 -38.68 -17.61 8.78
N ALA A 10 -39.41 -17.12 7.76
CA ALA A 10 -38.81 -16.62 6.53
C ALA A 10 -38.03 -15.31 6.74
N ALA A 11 -38.50 -14.41 7.61
CA ALA A 11 -37.80 -13.17 7.94
C ALA A 11 -36.47 -13.40 8.70
N MET A 12 -36.41 -14.40 9.60
CA MET A 12 -35.16 -14.76 10.29
C MET A 12 -34.14 -15.48 9.39
N ALA A 13 -34.59 -16.26 8.40
CA ALA A 13 -33.69 -16.90 7.44
C ALA A 13 -33.04 -15.88 6.47
N LEU A 14 -33.74 -14.80 6.11
CA LEU A 14 -33.16 -13.70 5.30
C LEU A 14 -32.18 -12.80 6.08
N LEU A 15 -32.31 -12.71 7.41
CA LEU A 15 -31.35 -12.02 8.29
C LEU A 15 -30.11 -12.88 8.60
N ALA A 16 -30.21 -14.21 8.56
CA ALA A 16 -29.07 -15.11 8.78
C ALA A 16 -28.23 -15.32 7.51
N ALA A 17 -28.83 -15.25 6.31
CA ALA A 17 -28.12 -15.40 5.03
C ALA A 17 -27.34 -14.14 4.60
N THR A 18 -27.46 -13.03 5.31
CA THR A 18 -26.86 -11.72 4.96
C THR A 18 -25.60 -11.35 5.75
N ASN A 19 -25.16 -12.20 6.69
CA ASN A 19 -23.92 -12.00 7.45
C ASN A 19 -22.81 -12.97 7.03
N ALA A 20 -22.53 -13.07 5.72
CA ALA A 20 -21.21 -13.54 5.33
C ALA A 20 -20.20 -12.54 5.91
N ALA A 21 -19.51 -12.92 7.00
CA ALA A 21 -18.62 -12.03 7.72
C ALA A 21 -17.59 -11.42 6.75
N ASP A 22 -17.40 -10.09 6.78
CA ASP A 22 -16.51 -9.39 5.86
C ASP A 22 -15.11 -10.04 5.89
N PRO A 23 -14.58 -10.54 4.76
CA PRO A 23 -13.27 -11.18 4.73
C PRO A 23 -12.14 -10.27 5.25
N VAL A 24 -12.26 -8.94 5.11
CA VAL A 24 -11.27 -8.00 5.67
C VAL A 24 -11.33 -8.01 7.19
N ALA A 25 -12.52 -7.97 7.78
CA ALA A 25 -12.67 -8.01 9.24
C ALA A 25 -12.17 -9.34 9.84
N GLN A 26 -12.46 -10.47 9.19
CA GLN A 26 -11.95 -11.77 9.60
C GLN A 26 -10.42 -11.80 9.62
N GLU A 27 -9.79 -11.27 8.58
CA GLU A 27 -8.34 -11.33 8.41
C GLU A 27 -7.60 -10.36 9.34
N VAL A 28 -8.17 -9.17 9.60
CA VAL A 28 -7.68 -8.26 10.65
C VAL A 28 -7.75 -8.95 12.01
N ALA A 29 -8.88 -9.55 12.37
CA ALA A 29 -9.03 -10.26 13.64
C ALA A 29 -8.04 -11.43 13.77
N ARG A 30 -7.83 -12.19 12.69
CA ARG A 30 -6.86 -13.29 12.63
C ARG A 30 -5.46 -12.78 12.90
N TRP A 31 -5.01 -11.76 12.19
CA TRP A 31 -3.66 -11.21 12.36
C TRP A 31 -3.45 -10.55 13.73
N SER A 32 -4.45 -9.84 14.27
CA SER A 32 -4.39 -9.28 15.62
C SER A 32 -4.24 -10.38 16.68
N SER A 33 -4.97 -11.49 16.54
CA SER A 33 -4.85 -12.65 17.43
C SER A 33 -3.46 -13.29 17.34
N VAL A 34 -2.95 -13.51 16.12
CA VAL A 34 -1.59 -14.04 15.91
C VAL A 34 -0.54 -13.12 16.56
N LEU A 35 -0.63 -11.81 16.34
CA LEU A 35 0.33 -10.84 16.86
C LEU A 35 0.33 -10.78 18.39
N ALA A 36 -0.84 -10.86 19.03
CA ALA A 36 -1.00 -10.88 20.49
C ALA A 36 -0.40 -12.14 21.14
N GLN A 37 -0.52 -13.30 20.48
CA GLN A 37 -0.03 -14.58 20.99
C GLN A 37 1.46 -14.82 20.71
N SER A 38 2.01 -14.12 19.73
CA SER A 38 3.40 -14.30 19.29
C SER A 38 4.40 -13.61 20.24
N LYS A 39 5.58 -14.21 20.41
CA LYS A 39 6.65 -13.70 21.31
C LYS A 39 8.03 -14.00 20.70
N GLY A 40 8.99 -13.09 20.91
CA GLY A 40 10.40 -13.33 20.61
C GLY A 40 10.77 -13.23 19.13
N GLY A 41 12.07 -13.04 18.88
CA GLY A 41 12.65 -13.06 17.53
C GLY A 41 12.04 -12.00 16.61
N ALA A 42 11.72 -12.39 15.38
CA ALA A 42 11.14 -11.49 14.37
C ALA A 42 9.84 -10.79 14.83
N TRP A 43 9.10 -11.37 15.77
CA TRP A 43 7.86 -10.77 16.27
C TRP A 43 8.08 -9.50 17.08
N ASP A 44 9.21 -9.38 17.79
CA ASP A 44 9.48 -8.21 18.62
C ASP A 44 9.72 -6.97 17.74
N GLU A 45 10.42 -7.15 16.62
CA GLU A 45 10.64 -6.10 15.60
C GLU A 45 9.35 -5.73 14.87
N VAL A 46 8.56 -6.74 14.45
CA VAL A 46 7.35 -6.52 13.65
C VAL A 46 6.22 -5.85 14.43
N LYS A 47 6.10 -6.10 15.74
CA LYS A 47 5.04 -5.53 16.58
C LYS A 47 4.98 -4.00 16.53
N GLY A 48 6.13 -3.33 16.55
CA GLY A 48 6.19 -1.86 16.55
C GLY A 48 5.53 -1.22 15.33
N GLY A 49 5.60 -1.88 14.17
CA GLY A 49 4.99 -1.40 12.94
C GLY A 49 3.61 -2.00 12.65
N ALA A 50 3.41 -3.29 12.94
CA ALA A 50 2.20 -4.02 12.56
C ALA A 50 1.02 -3.77 13.50
N GLN A 51 1.25 -3.64 14.82
CA GLN A 51 0.16 -3.43 15.78
C GLN A 51 -0.61 -2.13 15.48
N PRO A 52 0.04 -0.96 15.30
CA PRO A 52 -0.70 0.27 14.98
C PRO A 52 -1.46 0.19 13.65
N ALA A 53 -0.97 -0.56 12.68
CA ALA A 53 -1.67 -0.75 11.41
C ALA A 53 -2.91 -1.65 11.57
N LEU A 54 -2.83 -2.73 12.35
CA LEU A 54 -3.98 -3.59 12.65
C LEU A 54 -5.03 -2.87 13.50
N ASP A 55 -4.60 -2.05 14.46
CA ASP A 55 -5.51 -1.22 15.26
C ASP A 55 -6.26 -0.23 14.36
N ARG A 56 -5.55 0.49 13.48
CA ARG A 56 -6.18 1.39 12.50
C ARG A 56 -7.11 0.66 11.53
N ALA A 57 -6.76 -0.54 11.10
CA ALA A 57 -7.65 -1.37 10.29
C ALA A 57 -8.93 -1.76 11.05
N SER A 58 -8.81 -2.13 12.33
CA SER A 58 -9.96 -2.45 13.18
C SER A 58 -10.88 -1.24 13.38
N ASP A 59 -10.31 -0.08 13.72
CA ASP A 59 -11.03 1.19 13.86
C ASP A 59 -11.75 1.57 12.57
N ALA A 60 -11.06 1.46 11.44
CA ALA A 60 -11.62 1.74 10.13
C ALA A 60 -12.83 0.85 9.80
N LEU A 61 -12.77 -0.45 10.13
CA LEU A 61 -13.90 -1.37 9.94
C LEU A 61 -15.10 -0.99 10.82
N ARG A 62 -14.86 -0.60 12.08
CA ARG A 62 -15.93 -0.13 12.98
C ARG A 62 -16.60 1.13 12.44
N ASP A 63 -15.83 1.99 11.77
CA ASP A 63 -16.31 3.22 11.13
C ASP A 63 -16.87 3.01 9.70
N GLY A 64 -16.95 1.77 9.21
CA GLY A 64 -17.43 1.46 7.86
C GLY A 64 -16.46 1.83 6.72
N ARG A 65 -15.20 2.15 7.04
CA ARG A 65 -14.12 2.54 6.11
C ARG A 65 -13.33 1.34 5.62
N ARG A 66 -14.01 0.44 4.93
CA ARG A 66 -13.46 -0.87 4.52
C ARG A 66 -12.24 -0.76 3.61
N LEU A 67 -12.19 0.22 2.71
CA LEU A 67 -11.05 0.37 1.78
C LEU A 67 -9.81 0.83 2.52
N TYR A 68 -9.95 1.78 3.45
CA TYR A 68 -8.85 2.17 4.31
C TYR A 68 -8.39 1.02 5.22
N ALA A 69 -9.31 0.21 5.77
CA ALA A 69 -8.94 -0.97 6.53
C ALA A 69 -8.09 -1.96 5.72
N LEU A 70 -8.48 -2.22 4.46
CA LEU A 70 -7.71 -3.07 3.55
C LEU A 70 -6.33 -2.48 3.23
N GLN A 71 -6.22 -1.15 3.06
CA GLN A 71 -4.93 -0.48 2.86
C GLN A 71 -4.02 -0.66 4.08
N GLN A 72 -4.55 -0.48 5.29
CA GLN A 72 -3.77 -0.67 6.52
C GLN A 72 -3.32 -2.13 6.68
N LEU A 73 -4.21 -3.08 6.40
CA LEU A 73 -3.87 -4.50 6.40
C LEU A 73 -2.79 -4.84 5.36
N ALA A 74 -2.92 -4.32 4.13
CA ALA A 74 -1.91 -4.48 3.07
C ALA A 74 -0.52 -3.96 3.50
N SER A 75 -0.48 -2.84 4.23
CA SER A 75 0.78 -2.26 4.72
C SER A 75 1.48 -3.12 5.80
N ALA A 76 0.71 -3.82 6.64
CA ALA A 76 1.24 -4.68 7.69
C ALA A 76 1.57 -6.10 7.20
N TRP A 77 0.91 -6.54 6.13
CA TRP A 77 0.91 -7.93 5.68
C TRP A 77 2.29 -8.53 5.45
N PRO A 78 3.24 -7.87 4.74
CA PRO A 78 4.52 -8.49 4.43
C PRO A 78 5.31 -8.83 5.70
N ASN A 79 5.31 -7.92 6.68
CA ASN A 79 6.03 -8.11 7.93
C ASN A 79 5.38 -9.17 8.82
N LEU A 80 4.04 -9.17 8.91
CA LEU A 80 3.29 -10.19 9.64
C LEU A 80 3.52 -11.58 9.07
N GLY A 81 3.45 -11.71 7.74
CA GLY A 81 3.70 -12.97 7.04
C GLY A 81 5.15 -13.42 7.14
N ALA A 82 6.12 -12.51 7.06
CA ALA A 82 7.53 -12.82 7.24
C ALA A 82 7.86 -13.33 8.63
N ALA A 83 7.38 -12.66 9.68
CA ALA A 83 7.55 -13.14 11.06
C ALA A 83 6.90 -14.52 11.26
N ALA A 84 5.69 -14.72 10.73
CA ALA A 84 5.02 -16.02 10.79
C ALA A 84 5.74 -17.12 9.99
N TYR A 85 6.40 -16.76 8.89
CA TYR A 85 7.18 -17.68 8.08
C TYR A 85 8.49 -18.07 8.77
N VAL A 86 9.23 -17.09 9.28
CA VAL A 86 10.48 -17.28 10.05
C VAL A 86 10.24 -18.11 11.31
N ALA A 87 9.15 -17.86 12.04
CA ALA A 87 8.80 -18.61 13.24
C ALA A 87 8.54 -20.11 12.99
N LYS A 88 8.30 -20.52 11.74
CA LYS A 88 8.13 -21.93 11.36
C LYS A 88 9.44 -22.59 10.92
N GLN A 89 10.52 -21.83 10.75
CA GLN A 89 11.80 -22.36 10.33
C GLN A 89 12.58 -22.94 11.52
N PRO A 90 13.30 -24.05 11.34
CA PRO A 90 14.23 -24.53 12.35
C PRO A 90 15.28 -23.46 12.69
N ALA A 91 15.62 -23.31 13.98
CA ALA A 91 16.62 -22.34 14.41
C ALA A 91 17.98 -22.52 13.71
N THR A 92 18.36 -23.77 13.45
CA THR A 92 19.59 -24.12 12.71
C THR A 92 19.54 -23.74 11.24
N ALA A 93 18.36 -23.75 10.60
CA ALA A 93 18.21 -23.33 9.21
C ALA A 93 18.46 -21.82 9.06
N MET A 94 18.00 -21.02 10.02
CA MET A 94 18.19 -19.55 10.04
C MET A 94 19.64 -19.10 10.26
N GLN A 95 20.56 -20.04 10.52
CA GLN A 95 22.00 -19.78 10.65
C GLN A 95 22.82 -20.31 9.47
N ASN A 96 22.17 -20.99 8.52
CA ASN A 96 22.84 -21.70 7.44
C ASN A 96 22.41 -21.16 6.07
N LEU A 97 23.38 -20.64 5.31
CA LEU A 97 23.15 -20.14 3.96
C LEU A 97 22.71 -21.24 2.99
N ASP A 98 23.24 -22.46 3.12
CA ASP A 98 22.87 -23.59 2.25
C ASP A 98 21.40 -23.98 2.46
N GLY A 99 20.93 -23.92 3.70
CA GLY A 99 19.52 -24.15 4.05
C GLY A 99 18.61 -23.11 3.41
N LEU A 100 19.00 -21.84 3.48
CA LEU A 100 18.29 -20.75 2.81
C LEU A 100 18.29 -20.94 1.29
N GLU A 101 19.43 -21.26 0.67
CA GLU A 101 19.52 -21.44 -0.78
C GLU A 101 18.63 -22.60 -1.25
N ALA A 102 18.59 -23.70 -0.50
CA ALA A 102 17.69 -24.82 -0.79
C ALA A 102 16.21 -24.40 -0.71
N GLU A 103 15.82 -23.64 0.32
CA GLU A 103 14.46 -23.13 0.47
C GLU A 103 14.10 -22.11 -0.63
N TRP A 104 15.03 -21.22 -0.98
CA TRP A 104 14.91 -20.26 -2.06
C TRP A 104 14.68 -20.96 -3.41
N LYS A 105 15.45 -22.01 -3.72
CA LYS A 105 15.26 -22.84 -4.92
C LYS A 105 13.89 -23.54 -4.90
N ARG A 106 13.47 -24.08 -3.75
CA ARG A 106 12.17 -24.74 -3.58
C ARG A 106 11.00 -23.81 -3.86
N LEU A 107 11.09 -22.55 -3.44
CA LEU A 107 10.02 -21.55 -3.62
C LEU A 107 10.06 -20.84 -4.97
N GLY A 108 11.19 -20.86 -5.68
CA GLY A 108 11.36 -20.19 -6.98
C GLY A 108 10.24 -20.42 -8.00
N PRO A 109 9.81 -21.67 -8.24
CA PRO A 109 8.69 -21.93 -9.16
C PRO A 109 7.38 -21.22 -8.78
N GLN A 110 7.15 -20.95 -7.49
CA GLN A 110 5.93 -20.34 -6.97
C GLN A 110 6.00 -18.82 -6.87
N LEU A 111 7.21 -18.26 -6.77
CA LEU A 111 7.42 -16.83 -6.49
C LEU A 111 8.02 -16.08 -7.68
N GLN A 112 8.95 -16.68 -8.43
CA GLN A 112 9.63 -16.04 -9.56
C GLN A 112 9.00 -16.41 -10.91
N ASN A 113 8.60 -17.67 -11.06
CA ASN A 113 8.12 -18.22 -12.33
C ASN A 113 6.59 -18.24 -12.43
N ALA A 114 5.89 -17.78 -11.38
CA ALA A 114 4.45 -17.72 -11.40
C ALA A 114 3.99 -16.70 -12.45
N PRO A 115 3.02 -17.05 -13.32
CA PRO A 115 2.48 -16.08 -14.26
C PRO A 115 1.83 -14.94 -13.48
N ALA A 116 2.00 -13.71 -13.97
CA ALA A 116 1.34 -12.55 -13.39
C ALA A 116 -0.17 -12.80 -13.36
N PRO A 117 -0.85 -12.58 -12.21
CA PRO A 117 -2.27 -12.84 -12.10
C PRO A 117 -3.05 -11.88 -13.01
N LYS A 118 -4.04 -12.41 -13.73
CA LYS A 118 -5.02 -11.58 -14.44
C LYS A 118 -5.91 -10.87 -13.41
N LEU A 119 -6.06 -9.55 -13.54
CA LEU A 119 -6.78 -8.69 -12.59
C LEU A 119 -8.05 -8.06 -13.19
N ASP A 120 -8.54 -8.58 -14.31
CA ASP A 120 -9.67 -7.98 -15.06
C ASP A 120 -11.00 -8.07 -14.30
N ASP A 121 -11.13 -9.05 -13.42
CA ASP A 121 -12.28 -9.29 -12.54
C ASP A 121 -12.17 -8.57 -11.19
N VAL A 122 -11.03 -7.92 -10.90
CA VAL A 122 -10.81 -7.32 -9.58
C VAL A 122 -11.43 -5.93 -9.51
N GLN A 123 -12.37 -5.79 -8.58
CA GLN A 123 -13.03 -4.54 -8.24
C GLN A 123 -13.10 -4.35 -6.72
N PRO A 124 -13.15 -3.11 -6.23
CA PRO A 124 -13.01 -1.86 -7.00
C PRO A 124 -11.56 -1.52 -7.37
N ALA A 125 -11.35 -0.42 -8.09
CA ALA A 125 -10.06 0.06 -8.59
C ALA A 125 -9.01 0.23 -7.49
N ALA A 126 -9.42 0.57 -6.26
CA ALA A 126 -8.53 0.58 -5.09
C ALA A 126 -7.95 -0.80 -4.77
N VAL A 127 -8.79 -1.85 -4.76
CA VAL A 127 -8.33 -3.23 -4.51
C VAL A 127 -7.40 -3.68 -5.63
N ARG A 128 -7.77 -3.42 -6.88
CA ARG A 128 -6.89 -3.69 -8.03
C ARG A 128 -5.58 -2.91 -7.94
N GLY A 129 -5.62 -1.66 -7.49
CA GLY A 129 -4.42 -0.86 -7.25
C GLY A 129 -3.49 -1.51 -6.22
N LEU A 130 -4.01 -1.96 -5.08
CA LEU A 130 -3.22 -2.67 -4.07
C LEU A 130 -2.62 -3.99 -4.61
N LEU A 131 -3.39 -4.75 -5.40
CA LEU A 131 -2.86 -5.95 -6.07
C LEU A 131 -1.76 -5.62 -7.08
N GLU A 132 -1.96 -4.59 -7.90
CA GLU A 132 -0.96 -4.11 -8.87
C GLU A 132 0.35 -3.71 -8.16
N THR A 133 0.29 -3.11 -6.96
CA THR A 133 1.50 -2.81 -6.16
C THR A 133 2.19 -4.05 -5.59
N ALA A 134 1.44 -5.10 -5.24
CA ALA A 134 2.00 -6.28 -4.58
C ALA A 134 2.67 -7.24 -5.56
N ILE A 135 2.25 -7.29 -6.84
CA ILE A 135 2.81 -8.19 -7.86
C ILE A 135 4.34 -8.05 -8.01
N PRO A 136 4.92 -6.88 -8.34
CA PRO A 136 6.37 -6.77 -8.52
C PRO A 136 7.14 -7.05 -7.23
N GLN A 137 6.56 -6.73 -6.07
CA GLN A 137 7.21 -6.98 -4.78
C GLN A 137 7.46 -8.47 -4.51
N VAL A 138 6.61 -9.38 -5.02
CA VAL A 138 6.86 -10.82 -4.89
C VAL A 138 8.22 -11.18 -5.51
N HIS A 139 8.49 -10.69 -6.72
CA HIS A 139 9.70 -11.01 -7.46
C HIS A 139 10.92 -10.29 -6.89
N GLU A 140 10.77 -9.00 -6.53
CA GLU A 140 11.84 -8.20 -5.95
C GLU A 140 12.30 -8.76 -4.60
N LEU A 141 11.36 -9.07 -3.70
CA LEU A 141 11.67 -9.64 -2.38
C LEU A 141 12.28 -11.04 -2.51
N TYR A 142 11.78 -11.86 -3.43
CA TYR A 142 12.35 -13.17 -3.72
C TYR A 142 13.80 -13.05 -4.21
N GLY A 143 14.07 -12.20 -5.20
CA GLY A 143 15.42 -11.98 -5.73
C GLY A 143 16.36 -11.37 -4.69
N ALA A 144 15.88 -10.41 -3.90
CA ALA A 144 16.66 -9.75 -2.85
C ALA A 144 17.01 -10.69 -1.69
N SER A 145 16.15 -11.66 -1.37
CA SER A 145 16.33 -12.52 -0.18
C SER A 145 17.70 -13.22 -0.13
N LEU A 146 18.14 -13.82 -1.24
CA LEU A 146 19.42 -14.53 -1.30
C LEU A 146 20.61 -13.57 -1.28
N ILE A 147 20.56 -12.50 -2.08
CA ILE A 147 21.63 -11.50 -2.16
C ILE A 147 21.81 -10.83 -0.79
N TYR A 148 20.71 -10.44 -0.14
CA TYR A 148 20.76 -9.79 1.15
C TYR A 148 21.34 -10.73 2.21
N ALA A 149 20.97 -12.02 2.19
CA ALA A 149 21.52 -13.00 3.11
C ALA A 149 23.03 -13.18 2.99
N GLN A 150 23.54 -13.25 1.76
CA GLN A 150 24.98 -13.36 1.48
C GLN A 150 25.78 -12.17 2.02
N ASN A 151 25.15 -11.01 2.14
CA ASN A 151 25.79 -9.77 2.58
C ASN A 151 25.50 -9.40 4.04
N THR A 152 24.57 -10.09 4.71
CA THR A 152 24.16 -9.76 6.09
C THR A 152 24.05 -11.01 6.97
N SER A 153 22.96 -11.76 6.85
CA SER A 153 22.75 -13.02 7.57
C SER A 153 21.69 -13.91 6.91
N PRO A 154 21.75 -15.25 7.06
CA PRO A 154 20.69 -16.14 6.59
C PRO A 154 19.31 -15.82 7.18
N PHE A 155 19.24 -15.39 8.45
CA PHE A 155 18.00 -14.95 9.08
C PHE A 155 17.31 -13.82 8.29
N ALA A 156 18.06 -12.79 7.90
CA ALA A 156 17.54 -11.69 7.10
C ALA A 156 17.04 -12.21 5.73
N GLY A 157 17.75 -13.16 5.12
CA GLY A 157 17.30 -13.83 3.91
C GLY A 157 15.95 -14.53 4.05
N TYR A 158 15.80 -15.35 5.10
CA TYR A 158 14.53 -16.01 5.41
C TYR A 158 13.40 -15.01 5.66
N PHE A 159 13.70 -13.86 6.27
CA PHE A 159 12.71 -12.81 6.49
C PHE A 159 12.22 -12.22 5.16
N TYR A 160 13.12 -11.84 4.25
CA TYR A 160 12.75 -11.34 2.91
C TYR A 160 12.03 -12.39 2.06
N LEU A 161 12.47 -13.64 2.12
CA LEU A 161 11.79 -14.76 1.45
C LEU A 161 10.37 -14.95 2.01
N GLY A 162 10.21 -14.80 3.33
CA GLY A 162 8.92 -14.79 4.01
C GLY A 162 8.02 -13.62 3.57
N GLN A 163 8.58 -12.42 3.36
CA GLN A 163 7.83 -11.28 2.82
C GLN A 163 7.35 -11.56 1.38
N ALA A 164 8.14 -12.22 0.54
CA ALA A 164 7.74 -12.60 -0.82
C ALA A 164 6.55 -13.60 -0.79
N VAL A 165 6.62 -14.62 0.07
CA VAL A 165 5.51 -15.55 0.30
C VAL A 165 4.27 -14.81 0.80
N ALA A 166 4.45 -13.90 1.76
CA ALA A 166 3.37 -13.12 2.32
C ALA A 166 2.69 -12.24 1.26
N GLN A 167 3.45 -11.60 0.37
CA GLN A 167 2.89 -10.80 -0.72
C GLN A 167 2.06 -11.63 -1.69
N ARG A 168 2.53 -12.82 -2.07
CA ARG A 168 1.74 -13.76 -2.89
C ARG A 168 0.43 -14.14 -2.18
N ASP A 169 0.48 -14.41 -0.88
CA ASP A 169 -0.70 -14.77 -0.11
C ASP A 169 -1.67 -13.58 0.03
N PHE A 170 -1.15 -12.35 0.13
CA PHE A 170 -1.95 -11.12 0.07
C PHE A 170 -2.67 -10.98 -1.28
N LEU A 171 -2.01 -11.29 -2.41
CA LEU A 171 -2.66 -11.26 -3.72
C LEU A 171 -3.88 -12.16 -3.77
N ALA A 172 -3.75 -13.39 -3.26
CA ALA A 172 -4.86 -14.34 -3.18
C ALA A 172 -5.98 -13.84 -2.24
N PHE A 173 -5.61 -13.30 -1.07
CA PHE A 173 -6.56 -12.75 -0.12
C PHE A 173 -7.32 -11.54 -0.68
N ALA A 174 -6.62 -10.52 -1.19
CA ALA A 174 -7.23 -9.28 -1.67
C ALA A 174 -8.13 -9.53 -2.90
N ARG A 175 -7.82 -10.53 -3.74
CA ARG A 175 -8.74 -10.98 -4.79
C ARG A 175 -10.04 -11.55 -4.22
N ARG A 176 -9.98 -12.40 -3.18
CA ARG A 176 -11.20 -12.90 -2.50
C ARG A 176 -11.95 -11.81 -1.75
N ALA A 177 -11.25 -10.82 -1.21
CA ALA A 177 -11.82 -9.67 -0.52
C ALA A 177 -12.36 -8.60 -1.47
N SER A 178 -12.07 -8.72 -2.77
CA SER A 178 -12.63 -7.89 -3.83
C SER A 178 -14.14 -8.07 -3.88
N GLN A 179 -14.85 -6.97 -4.13
CA GLN A 179 -16.30 -6.96 -4.21
C GLN A 179 -16.67 -6.40 -5.58
N PRO A 180 -17.50 -7.11 -6.36
CA PRO A 180 -18.00 -6.57 -7.62
C PRO A 180 -18.65 -5.20 -7.38
N GLU A 181 -18.25 -4.19 -8.15
CA GLU A 181 -18.84 -2.86 -8.15
C GLU A 181 -19.31 -2.55 -9.58
N ALA A 182 -20.59 -2.25 -9.75
CA ALA A 182 -21.17 -1.93 -11.07
C ALA A 182 -20.69 -0.58 -11.66
N LYS A 183 -19.66 0.04 -11.07
CA LYS A 183 -19.13 1.34 -11.50
C LYS A 183 -18.02 1.16 -12.51
N ARG A 184 -17.95 2.09 -13.46
CA ARG A 184 -16.91 2.11 -14.48
C ARG A 184 -15.64 2.72 -13.89
N ALA A 185 -14.52 2.02 -14.04
CA ALA A 185 -13.21 2.60 -13.76
C ALA A 185 -12.98 3.90 -14.56
N PRO A 186 -12.40 4.96 -13.96
CA PRO A 186 -11.98 6.12 -14.73
C PRO A 186 -10.89 5.73 -15.74
N ALA A 187 -10.68 6.57 -16.75
CA ALA A 187 -9.62 6.36 -17.72
C ALA A 187 -8.25 6.61 -17.07
N PHE A 188 -7.61 5.55 -16.60
CA PHE A 188 -6.24 5.63 -16.06
C PHE A 188 -5.25 5.72 -17.22
N ARG A 189 -4.66 6.91 -17.40
CA ARG A 189 -3.55 7.17 -18.33
C ARG A 189 -2.19 6.94 -17.66
N SER A 190 -1.12 7.06 -18.44
CA SER A 190 0.21 7.24 -17.84
C SER A 190 0.26 8.51 -17.01
N ILE A 191 0.92 8.39 -15.86
CA ILE A 191 1.22 9.50 -14.95
C ILE A 191 2.70 9.89 -14.96
N ALA A 192 3.45 9.50 -16.00
CA ALA A 192 4.87 9.83 -16.12
C ALA A 192 5.18 11.34 -15.95
N PRO A 193 4.41 12.28 -16.55
CA PRO A 193 4.64 13.71 -16.32
C PRO A 193 4.49 14.13 -14.85
N GLU A 194 3.52 13.55 -14.15
CA GLU A 194 3.29 13.78 -12.73
C GLU A 194 4.40 13.19 -11.85
N LEU A 195 4.92 12.02 -12.20
CA LEU A 195 6.05 11.39 -11.52
C LEU A 195 7.31 12.25 -11.63
N ASP A 196 7.63 12.76 -12.82
CA ASP A 196 8.79 13.63 -13.03
C ASP A 196 8.63 14.98 -12.32
N ALA A 197 7.41 15.51 -12.23
CA ALA A 197 7.12 16.70 -11.45
C ALA A 197 7.36 16.47 -9.95
N LEU A 198 6.90 15.34 -9.42
CA LEU A 198 7.08 15.01 -8.01
C LEU A 198 8.56 14.74 -7.67
N GLU A 199 9.32 14.10 -8.56
CA GLU A 199 10.77 13.89 -8.39
C GLU A 199 11.51 15.22 -8.25
N ARG A 200 11.19 16.20 -9.12
CA ARG A 200 11.76 17.55 -9.02
C ARG A 200 11.40 18.23 -7.70
N GLU A 201 10.16 18.08 -7.22
CA GLU A 201 9.75 18.61 -5.92
C GLU A 201 10.52 17.97 -4.76
N LEU A 202 10.68 16.65 -4.79
CA LEU A 202 11.39 15.90 -3.75
C LEU A 202 12.88 16.28 -3.73
N LEU A 203 13.53 16.34 -4.90
CA LEU A 203 14.94 16.76 -5.02
C LEU A 203 15.14 18.23 -4.62
N ALA A 204 14.19 19.11 -4.92
CA ALA A 204 14.25 20.50 -4.47
C ALA A 204 14.19 20.63 -2.94
N ALA A 205 13.43 19.74 -2.27
CA ALA A 205 13.35 19.67 -0.82
C ALA A 205 14.57 18.98 -0.17
N TYR A 206 15.32 18.17 -0.91
CA TYR A 206 16.49 17.42 -0.42
C TYR A 206 17.72 18.32 -0.24
N ARG A 207 17.70 19.15 0.80
CA ARG A 207 18.79 20.06 1.18
C ARG A 207 18.95 20.10 2.71
N PRO A 208 20.16 20.35 3.24
CA PRO A 208 20.34 20.57 4.67
C PRO A 208 19.49 21.74 5.21
N PRO A 209 19.01 21.68 6.46
CA PRO A 209 19.19 20.58 7.42
C PRO A 209 18.22 19.40 7.18
N ALA A 210 17.12 19.61 6.45
CA ALA A 210 16.07 18.60 6.28
C ALA A 210 16.56 17.27 5.70
N SER A 211 17.50 17.28 4.73
CA SER A 211 18.06 16.05 4.14
C SER A 211 18.85 15.20 5.15
N ILE A 212 19.35 15.81 6.24
CA ILE A 212 20.07 15.15 7.32
C ILE A 212 19.05 14.67 8.36
N ASP A 213 18.26 15.60 8.89
CA ASP A 213 17.34 15.34 10.01
C ASP A 213 16.22 14.36 9.65
N ARG A 214 15.87 14.30 8.36
CA ARG A 214 14.74 13.52 7.84
C ARG A 214 15.15 12.55 6.74
N HIS A 215 16.40 12.09 6.76
CA HIS A 215 16.96 11.24 5.71
C HIS A 215 16.09 10.00 5.41
N SER A 216 15.57 9.33 6.45
CA SER A 216 14.66 8.18 6.30
C SER A 216 13.34 8.55 5.62
N ASP A 217 12.80 9.74 5.86
CA ASP A 217 11.57 10.19 5.19
C ASP A 217 11.79 10.35 3.68
N PHE A 218 12.95 10.89 3.28
CA PHE A 218 13.32 11.02 1.87
C PHE A 218 13.50 9.67 1.19
N ILE A 219 14.19 8.72 1.85
CA ILE A 219 14.32 7.35 1.35
C ILE A 219 12.93 6.75 1.09
N ASN A 220 12.02 6.85 2.06
CA ASN A 220 10.67 6.31 1.95
C ASN A 220 9.86 6.98 0.83
N ALA A 221 9.93 8.31 0.71
CA ALA A 221 9.25 9.03 -0.37
C ALA A 221 9.81 8.67 -1.76
N SER A 222 11.14 8.59 -1.88
CA SER A 222 11.83 8.23 -3.13
C SER A 222 11.54 6.78 -3.53
N SER A 223 11.46 5.86 -2.58
CA SER A 223 11.13 4.46 -2.84
C SER A 223 9.73 4.32 -3.43
N LEU A 224 8.73 4.98 -2.83
CA LEU A 224 7.35 4.97 -3.34
C LEU A 224 7.27 5.60 -4.74
N LEU A 225 8.03 6.67 -4.99
CA LEU A 225 8.08 7.32 -6.29
C LEU A 225 8.70 6.42 -7.37
N LYS A 226 9.78 5.70 -7.03
CA LYS A 226 10.41 4.72 -7.91
C LYS A 226 9.44 3.58 -8.25
N GLU A 227 8.79 3.00 -7.24
CA GLU A 227 7.81 1.93 -7.43
C GLU A 227 6.64 2.40 -8.31
N ALA A 228 6.14 3.62 -8.09
CA ALA A 228 5.10 4.21 -8.93
C ALA A 228 5.53 4.31 -10.41
N ARG A 229 6.79 4.65 -10.68
CA ARG A 229 7.37 4.75 -12.03
C ARG A 229 7.50 3.38 -12.69
N GLU A 230 7.95 2.36 -11.95
CA GLU A 230 8.07 0.98 -12.45
C GLU A 230 6.68 0.40 -12.79
N LEU A 231 5.69 0.63 -11.91
CA LEU A 231 4.30 0.25 -12.16
C LEU A 231 3.71 0.98 -13.39
N ASP A 232 3.97 2.28 -13.54
CA ASP A 232 3.49 3.06 -14.69
C ASP A 232 4.10 2.54 -16.00
N ALA A 233 5.41 2.27 -16.00
CA ALA A 233 6.12 1.70 -17.15
C ALA A 233 5.60 0.30 -17.53
N ALA A 234 5.22 -0.50 -16.55
CA ALA A 234 4.61 -1.82 -16.74
C ALA A 234 3.12 -1.76 -17.16
N GLY A 235 2.52 -0.57 -17.25
CA GLY A 235 1.10 -0.41 -17.57
C GLY A 235 0.14 -0.73 -16.41
N LEU A 236 0.67 -0.93 -15.20
CA LEU A 236 -0.08 -1.18 -13.96
C LEU A 236 -0.56 0.16 -13.36
N ARG A 237 -1.44 0.84 -14.11
CA ARG A 237 -1.78 2.25 -13.88
C ARG A 237 -2.48 2.53 -12.55
N ARG A 238 -3.22 1.58 -11.98
CA ARG A 238 -3.92 1.79 -10.70
C ARG A 238 -2.94 1.68 -9.54
N GLY A 239 -2.05 0.69 -9.58
CA GLY A 239 -0.96 0.55 -8.63
C GLY A 239 -0.02 1.75 -8.68
N ALA A 240 0.35 2.18 -9.89
CA ALA A 240 1.16 3.38 -10.10
C ALA A 240 0.52 4.61 -9.44
N LEU A 241 -0.79 4.82 -9.63
CA LEU A 241 -1.52 5.93 -9.02
C LEU A 241 -1.55 5.83 -7.50
N VAL A 242 -1.76 4.65 -6.91
CA VAL A 242 -1.73 4.47 -5.44
C VAL A 242 -0.35 4.86 -4.89
N ARG A 243 0.74 4.32 -5.45
CA ARG A 243 2.10 4.63 -5.00
C ARG A 243 2.49 6.09 -5.21
N TYR A 244 2.09 6.66 -6.34
CA TYR A 244 2.27 8.09 -6.60
C TYR A 244 1.58 8.93 -5.53
N LEU A 245 0.31 8.67 -5.20
CA LEU A 245 -0.41 9.45 -4.20
C LEU A 245 0.15 9.29 -2.77
N GLU A 246 0.71 8.13 -2.44
CA GLU A 246 1.46 7.91 -1.20
C GLU A 246 2.78 8.69 -1.19
N ALA A 247 3.52 8.70 -2.30
CA ALA A 247 4.73 9.50 -2.47
C ALA A 247 4.45 11.01 -2.39
N VAL A 248 3.33 11.47 -2.99
CA VAL A 248 2.84 12.85 -2.87
C VAL A 248 2.63 13.22 -1.42
N ARG A 249 1.91 12.38 -0.66
CA ARG A 249 1.64 12.61 0.77
C ARG A 249 2.94 12.74 1.55
N ARG A 250 3.88 11.80 1.38
CA ARG A 250 5.18 11.82 2.07
C ARG A 250 5.99 13.08 1.70
N THR A 251 6.04 13.42 0.42
CA THR A 251 6.75 14.62 -0.06
C THR A 251 6.16 15.90 0.52
N ALA A 252 4.83 16.01 0.59
CA ALA A 252 4.17 17.15 1.23
C ALA A 252 4.52 17.27 2.72
N GLN A 253 4.59 16.15 3.45
CA GLN A 253 5.04 16.13 4.85
C GLN A 253 6.52 16.53 5.01
N ILE A 254 7.36 16.22 4.03
CA ILE A 254 8.79 16.59 4.03
C ILE A 254 8.99 18.09 3.86
N ARG A 255 8.22 18.73 2.98
CA ARG A 255 8.36 20.15 2.61
C ARG A 255 8.08 21.16 3.74
N ALA A 256 7.81 20.71 4.97
CA ALA A 256 7.59 21.54 6.16
C ALA A 256 6.55 22.65 5.97
N THR A 257 5.54 22.42 5.15
CA THR A 257 4.42 23.37 5.01
C THR A 257 3.59 23.36 6.29
N THR A 258 3.20 24.54 6.77
CA THR A 258 2.24 24.67 7.88
C THR A 258 1.01 23.82 7.58
N PRO A 259 0.65 22.84 8.44
CA PRO A 259 -0.56 22.06 8.26
C PRO A 259 -1.78 22.98 8.19
N LEU A 260 -2.75 22.61 7.35
CA LEU A 260 -4.02 23.30 7.28
C LEU A 260 -4.73 23.26 8.63
N ALA A 261 -5.54 24.28 8.92
CA ALA A 261 -6.42 24.24 10.09
C ALA A 261 -7.40 23.07 9.96
N ARG A 262 -7.77 22.43 11.09
CA ARG A 262 -8.70 21.29 11.11
C ARG A 262 -9.98 21.54 10.30
N ALA A 263 -10.62 22.69 10.50
CA ALA A 263 -11.85 23.05 9.80
C ALA A 263 -11.66 23.12 8.26
N GLU A 264 -10.50 23.58 7.80
CA GLU A 264 -10.17 23.63 6.38
C GLU A 264 -9.93 22.21 5.82
N ILE A 265 -9.25 21.33 6.57
CA ILE A 265 -9.09 19.92 6.19
C ILE A 265 -10.48 19.28 6.03
N GLU A 266 -11.35 19.42 7.02
CA GLU A 266 -12.71 18.86 7.00
C GLU A 266 -13.53 19.39 5.82
N GLN A 267 -13.41 20.70 5.52
CA GLN A 267 -14.06 21.31 4.37
C GLN A 267 -13.59 20.66 3.05
N ARG A 268 -12.27 20.57 2.82
CA ARG A 268 -11.72 19.97 1.59
C ARG A 268 -12.09 18.50 1.44
N LEU A 269 -12.16 17.75 2.54
CA LEU A 269 -12.60 16.36 2.54
C LEU A 269 -14.09 16.24 2.18
N ARG A 270 -14.96 17.12 2.72
CA ARG A 270 -16.39 17.18 2.33
C ARG A 270 -16.56 17.51 0.85
N GLU A 271 -15.85 18.51 0.34
CA GLU A 271 -15.88 18.89 -1.08
C GLU A 271 -15.41 17.75 -1.99
N THR A 272 -14.36 17.04 -1.60
CA THR A 272 -13.87 15.87 -2.34
C THR A 272 -14.91 14.74 -2.34
N SER A 273 -15.51 14.43 -1.19
CA SER A 273 -16.58 13.44 -1.09
C SER A 273 -17.79 13.82 -1.94
N ALA A 274 -18.18 15.10 -1.96
CA ALA A 274 -19.27 15.59 -2.81
C ALA A 274 -18.93 15.43 -4.31
N ARG A 275 -17.68 15.72 -4.71
CA ARG A 275 -17.21 15.51 -6.08
C ARG A 275 -17.24 14.04 -6.50
N ILE A 276 -16.87 13.12 -5.60
CA ILE A 276 -16.98 11.67 -5.82
C ILE A 276 -18.45 11.27 -6.00
N ALA A 277 -19.34 11.76 -5.14
CA ALA A 277 -20.77 11.45 -5.18
C ALA A 277 -21.46 11.99 -6.44
N ALA A 278 -21.00 13.11 -7.00
CA ALA A 278 -21.52 13.71 -8.23
C ALA A 278 -21.28 12.86 -9.49
N ALA A 279 -20.39 11.86 -9.44
CA ALA A 279 -20.12 10.93 -10.54
C ALA A 279 -20.46 9.48 -10.12
N PRO A 280 -21.73 9.15 -9.85
CA PRO A 280 -22.13 7.89 -9.21
C PRO A 280 -21.78 6.64 -10.02
N ASN A 281 -21.60 6.78 -11.33
CA ASN A 281 -21.26 5.69 -12.25
C ASN A 281 -19.74 5.50 -12.44
N VAL A 282 -18.92 6.29 -11.76
CA VAL A 282 -17.45 6.23 -11.83
C VAL A 282 -16.87 5.66 -10.55
N ASP A 283 -15.96 4.70 -10.69
CA ASP A 283 -15.26 4.10 -9.57
C ASP A 283 -14.13 5.02 -9.07
N HIS A 284 -14.47 5.85 -8.09
CA HIS A 284 -13.51 6.68 -7.36
C HIS A 284 -12.99 6.02 -6.08
N SER A 285 -12.97 4.68 -5.99
CA SER A 285 -12.50 3.96 -4.80
C SER A 285 -11.09 4.33 -4.35
N ILE A 286 -10.16 4.62 -5.28
CA ILE A 286 -8.81 5.10 -4.92
C ILE A 286 -8.90 6.44 -4.15
N ALA A 287 -9.65 7.43 -4.64
CA ALA A 287 -9.83 8.68 -3.91
C ALA A 287 -10.56 8.49 -2.58
N ARG A 288 -11.59 7.63 -2.57
CA ARG A 288 -12.36 7.29 -1.37
C ARG A 288 -11.45 6.72 -0.27
N MET A 289 -10.56 5.80 -0.62
CA MET A 289 -9.56 5.24 0.30
C MET A 289 -8.66 6.33 0.92
N PHE A 290 -8.25 7.33 0.14
CA PHE A 290 -7.47 8.46 0.67
C PHE A 290 -8.31 9.43 1.51
N VAL A 291 -9.58 9.67 1.17
CA VAL A 291 -10.50 10.44 2.03
C VAL A 291 -10.69 9.74 3.38
N GLU A 292 -10.97 8.44 3.37
CA GLU A 292 -11.12 7.61 4.58
C GLU A 292 -9.85 7.64 5.45
N SER A 293 -8.68 7.57 4.82
CA SER A 293 -7.37 7.69 5.46
C SER A 293 -7.19 9.05 6.14
N ALA A 294 -7.45 10.15 5.42
CA ALA A 294 -7.35 11.49 5.98
C ALA A 294 -8.33 11.73 7.14
N GLN A 295 -9.55 11.19 7.05
CA GLN A 295 -10.53 11.25 8.14
C GLN A 295 -10.05 10.49 9.39
N ALA A 296 -9.44 9.31 9.20
CA ALA A 296 -8.90 8.51 10.29
C ALA A 296 -7.72 9.22 10.96
N ASP A 297 -6.80 9.78 10.18
CA ASP A 297 -5.68 10.55 10.72
C ASP A 297 -6.15 11.83 11.44
N LEU A 298 -7.15 12.53 10.90
CA LEU A 298 -7.68 13.74 11.54
C LEU A 298 -8.39 13.45 12.88
N ALA A 299 -8.90 12.23 13.07
CA ALA A 299 -9.48 11.82 14.35
C ALA A 299 -8.42 11.61 15.45
N ARG A 300 -7.14 11.47 15.09
CA ARG A 300 -6.03 11.29 16.02
C ARG A 300 -5.42 12.64 16.42
N ALA A 301 -4.86 12.71 17.62
CA ALA A 301 -4.22 13.92 18.14
C ALA A 301 -3.00 14.36 17.29
N ASP A 302 -2.26 13.40 16.71
CA ASP A 302 -1.02 13.61 15.97
C ASP A 302 -1.19 13.57 14.43
N GLY A 303 -2.38 13.20 13.93
CA GLY A 303 -2.59 12.91 12.51
C GLY A 303 -2.92 14.14 11.64
N GLY A 304 -3.01 15.34 12.22
CA GLY A 304 -3.36 16.56 11.48
C GLY A 304 -2.43 16.85 10.29
N ALA A 305 -1.12 16.62 10.43
CA ALA A 305 -0.17 16.81 9.34
C ALA A 305 -0.37 15.81 8.19
N VAL A 306 -0.72 14.55 8.50
CA VAL A 306 -0.99 13.51 7.49
C VAL A 306 -2.29 13.85 6.75
N ALA A 307 -3.36 14.14 7.48
CA ALA A 307 -4.65 14.51 6.92
C ALA A 307 -4.55 15.77 6.05
N SER A 308 -3.79 16.77 6.50
CA SER A 308 -3.48 17.97 5.74
C SER A 308 -2.80 17.64 4.42
N ALA A 309 -1.74 16.80 4.43
CA ALA A 309 -1.02 16.42 3.22
C ALA A 309 -1.91 15.66 2.21
N ILE A 310 -2.80 14.80 2.69
CA ILE A 310 -3.75 14.10 1.81
C ILE A 310 -4.76 15.08 1.20
N ALA A 311 -5.37 15.94 2.03
CA ALA A 311 -6.41 16.87 1.60
C ALA A 311 -5.87 17.97 0.65
N SER A 312 -4.64 18.44 0.88
CA SER A 312 -4.06 19.56 0.12
C SER A 312 -3.22 19.14 -1.07
N ALA A 313 -2.63 17.94 -1.05
CA ALA A 313 -1.72 17.48 -2.10
C ALA A 313 -2.21 16.21 -2.83
N SER A 314 -2.50 15.12 -2.11
CA SER A 314 -2.85 13.84 -2.77
C SER A 314 -4.18 13.90 -3.51
N LEU A 315 -5.27 14.33 -2.85
CA LEU A 315 -6.61 14.31 -3.47
C LEU A 315 -6.72 15.21 -4.71
N PRO A 316 -6.18 16.45 -4.75
CA PRO A 316 -6.15 17.24 -5.98
C PRO A 316 -5.40 16.54 -7.13
N ARG A 317 -4.26 15.91 -6.83
CA ARG A 317 -3.45 15.20 -7.83
C ARG A 317 -4.12 13.92 -8.35
N TYR A 318 -4.93 13.25 -7.54
CA TYR A 318 -5.77 12.15 -8.01
C TYR A 318 -6.69 12.62 -9.15
N PHE A 319 -7.43 13.72 -8.95
CA PHE A 319 -8.37 14.21 -9.96
C PHE A 319 -7.67 14.73 -11.22
N ALA A 320 -6.47 15.30 -11.08
CA ALA A 320 -5.65 15.67 -12.22
C ALA A 320 -5.18 14.44 -13.02
N ALA A 321 -4.78 13.37 -12.33
CA ALA A 321 -4.27 12.14 -12.95
C ALA A 321 -5.32 11.36 -13.75
N ILE A 322 -6.59 11.38 -13.31
CA ILE A 322 -7.70 10.73 -14.04
C ILE A 322 -8.37 11.64 -15.09
N GLY A 323 -7.94 12.90 -15.19
CA GLY A 323 -8.36 13.84 -16.21
C GLY A 323 -7.57 13.69 -17.52
N PRO A 324 -7.90 14.47 -18.56
CA PRO A 324 -7.11 14.51 -19.78
C PRO A 324 -5.65 14.84 -19.46
N ALA A 325 -4.73 14.23 -20.20
CA ALA A 325 -3.30 14.49 -20.01
C ALA A 325 -3.02 15.99 -20.22
N PRO A 326 -2.28 16.65 -19.32
CA PRO A 326 -1.85 18.00 -19.57
C PRO A 326 -0.96 18.02 -20.83
N PRO A 327 -0.99 19.09 -21.63
CA PRO A 327 -0.09 19.22 -22.77
C PRO A 327 1.36 19.10 -22.28
N VAL A 328 2.05 18.09 -22.77
CA VAL A 328 3.46 17.86 -22.43
C VAL A 328 4.28 18.92 -23.15
N LYS A 329 4.80 19.89 -22.40
CA LYS A 329 5.81 20.80 -22.93
C LYS A 329 7.03 19.94 -23.26
N ALA A 330 7.47 19.96 -24.52
CA ALA A 330 8.68 19.26 -24.93
C ALA A 330 9.82 19.66 -24.00
N LEU A 331 10.35 18.68 -23.26
CA LEU A 331 11.54 18.89 -22.46
C LEU A 331 12.70 19.14 -23.43
N PRO A 332 13.59 20.11 -23.14
CA PRO A 332 14.81 20.25 -23.90
C PRO A 332 15.59 18.94 -23.87
N ALA A 333 16.27 18.61 -24.97
CA ALA A 333 17.08 17.40 -25.06
C ALA A 333 18.02 17.30 -23.84
N PRO A 334 18.08 16.14 -23.16
CA PRO A 334 18.88 16.00 -21.95
C PRO A 334 20.34 16.33 -22.27
N ARG A 335 20.88 17.32 -21.56
CA ARG A 335 22.31 17.66 -21.59
C ARG A 335 22.97 17.04 -20.37
N ALA A 336 23.67 15.92 -20.56
CA ALA A 336 24.48 15.34 -19.50
C ALA A 336 25.81 16.10 -19.42
N THR A 337 26.09 16.74 -18.27
CA THR A 337 27.43 17.23 -17.95
C THR A 337 28.11 16.17 -17.09
N VAL A 338 29.03 15.41 -17.69
CA VAL A 338 29.82 14.41 -16.97
C VAL A 338 30.92 15.11 -16.20
N THR A 339 30.83 15.12 -14.87
CA THR A 339 31.93 15.58 -14.01
C THR A 339 32.75 14.37 -13.59
N LEU A 340 33.96 14.25 -14.13
CA LEU A 340 34.92 13.22 -13.71
C LEU A 340 35.54 13.65 -12.38
N ILE A 341 35.17 12.97 -11.29
CA ILE A 341 35.83 13.13 -9.99
C ILE A 341 36.95 12.09 -9.93
N ARG A 342 38.20 12.54 -9.91
CA ARG A 342 39.34 11.69 -9.55
C ARG A 342 39.33 11.49 -8.04
N TRP A 343 39.01 10.28 -7.60
CA TRP A 343 39.22 9.88 -6.21
C TRP A 343 40.73 9.70 -5.96
N PRO A 344 41.30 10.28 -4.89
CA PRO A 344 42.75 10.26 -4.63
C PRO A 344 43.30 8.91 -4.13
N TYR A 345 42.61 7.80 -4.40
CA TYR A 345 43.05 6.45 -4.00
C TYR A 345 43.37 5.63 -5.25
N THR A 346 44.48 5.97 -5.90
CA THR A 346 45.19 5.10 -6.85
C THR A 346 46.66 5.20 -6.60
#